data_AF-A0A9J6NY02-F1
#
_entry.id   AF-A0A9J6NY02-F1
#
_cell.length_a   1.000
_cell.length_b   1.000
_cell.length_c   1.000
_cell.angle_alpha   90.00
_cell.angle_beta   90.00
_cell.angle_gamma   90.00
#
_symmetry.space_group_name_H-M   'P 1'
#
loop_
_entity.id
_entity.type
_entity.pdbx_description
1 polymer ?
#
loop_
_entity_poly.entity_id
_entity_poly.type
_entity_poly.pdbx_seq_one_letter_code
_entity_poly.pdbx_strand_id
1 'polypeptide(L)'
;MMDFLSHYGLIGIFILAVAEAIFLPVPVETLLIPFAVINPKMIVFAIIVSTLGSVIGAGIGNKLGKYGEKHIVSRIINKKKLDVSKKYFAKFGVWAIGIAALTPLPYKIFALISGVVGIGIGKVLTVSFMARGTRFSAVCLWAMYYGTNIS
;
A
#
# COMPACT_ATOMS: atom_id res chain seq x y z
N MET A 1 12.05 -13.33 -10.16
CA MET A 1 10.79 -12.58 -10.03
C MET A 1 9.74 -13.08 -11.03
N MET A 2 10.10 -13.27 -12.31
CA MET A 2 9.25 -13.99 -13.26
C MET A 2 8.87 -15.41 -12.81
N ASP A 3 9.78 -16.17 -12.19
CA ASP A 3 9.47 -17.53 -11.68
C ASP A 3 8.43 -17.52 -10.55
N PHE A 4 8.40 -16.44 -9.77
CA PHE A 4 7.40 -16.27 -8.71
C PHE A 4 6.03 -15.94 -9.30
N LEU A 5 5.99 -15.13 -10.37
CA LEU A 5 4.75 -14.82 -11.08
C LEU A 5 4.20 -16.01 -11.86
N SER A 6 5.07 -16.82 -12.48
CA SER A 6 4.64 -18.03 -13.18
C SER A 6 4.10 -19.09 -12.23
N HIS A 7 4.61 -19.15 -11.00
CA HIS A 7 4.18 -20.14 -10.01
C HIS A 7 2.97 -19.69 -9.16
N TYR A 8 2.92 -18.42 -8.75
CA TYR A 8 1.90 -17.91 -7.80
C TYR A 8 0.91 -16.90 -8.40
N GLY A 9 1.20 -16.29 -9.55
CA GLY A 9 0.31 -15.38 -10.26
C GLY A 9 -0.33 -14.31 -9.37
N LEU A 10 -1.66 -14.21 -9.41
CA LEU A 10 -2.46 -13.25 -8.64
C LEU A 10 -2.35 -13.44 -7.12
N ILE A 11 -2.18 -14.68 -6.65
CA ILE A 11 -2.07 -15.00 -5.22
C ILE A 11 -0.74 -14.47 -4.68
N GLY A 12 0.34 -14.58 -5.46
CA GLY A 12 1.63 -14.00 -5.12
C GLY A 12 1.56 -12.48 -4.98
N ILE A 13 0.84 -11.81 -5.88
CA ILE A 13 0.61 -10.36 -5.83
C ILE A 13 -0.19 -9.97 -4.58
N PHE A 14 -1.23 -10.74 -4.24
CA PHE A 14 -2.02 -10.52 -3.02
C PHE A 14 -1.15 -10.58 -1.76
N ILE A 15 -0.40 -11.68 -1.60
CA ILE A 15 0.43 -11.92 -0.41
C ILE A 15 1.51 -10.84 -0.30
N LEU A 16 2.15 -10.47 -1.41
CA LEU A 16 3.12 -9.39 -1.42
C LEU A 16 2.47 -8.06 -1.01
N ALA A 17 1.28 -7.75 -1.52
CA ALA A 17 0.59 -6.50 -1.19
C ALA A 17 0.21 -6.39 0.29
N VAL A 18 -0.22 -7.50 0.90
CA VAL A 18 -0.46 -7.56 2.35
C VAL A 18 0.86 -7.38 3.10
N ALA A 19 1.91 -8.10 2.70
CA ALA A 19 3.19 -8.08 3.38
C ALA A 19 3.92 -6.72 3.27
N GLU A 20 3.86 -6.05 2.11
CA GLU A 20 4.37 -4.68 1.89
C GLU A 20 3.68 -3.67 2.81
N ALA A 21 2.36 -3.74 2.91
CA ALA A 21 1.60 -2.82 3.74
C ALA A 21 1.85 -3.05 5.25
N ILE A 22 2.27 -4.24 5.67
CA ILE A 22 2.56 -4.56 7.09
C ILE A 22 4.03 -4.32 7.44
N PHE A 23 4.97 -4.92 6.71
CA PHE A 23 6.39 -4.93 7.12
C PHE A 23 7.40 -4.84 5.98
N LEU A 24 7.14 -5.40 4.80
CA LEU A 24 8.12 -5.46 3.72
C LEU A 24 8.43 -4.07 3.11
N PRO A 25 9.68 -3.80 2.73
CA PRO A 25 10.05 -2.59 1.99
C PRO A 25 9.93 -2.76 0.46
N VAL A 26 9.57 -3.96 -0.03
CA VAL A 26 9.46 -4.25 -1.46
C VAL A 26 8.15 -3.69 -2.00
N PRO A 27 8.18 -2.73 -2.95
CA PRO A 27 6.96 -2.16 -3.53
C PRO A 27 6.18 -3.21 -4.32
N VAL A 28 4.85 -3.22 -4.22
CA VAL A 28 3.96 -4.15 -4.93
C VAL A 28 4.10 -3.99 -6.45
N GLU A 29 4.41 -2.78 -6.89
CA GLU A 29 4.66 -2.39 -8.28
C GLU A 29 5.74 -3.26 -8.94
N THR A 30 6.70 -3.78 -8.18
CA THR A 30 7.75 -4.66 -8.68
C THR A 30 7.23 -5.97 -9.28
N LEU A 31 6.12 -6.50 -8.75
CA LEU A 31 5.41 -7.66 -9.33
C LEU A 31 4.28 -7.23 -10.28
N LEU A 32 3.63 -6.10 -9.98
CA LEU A 32 2.45 -5.67 -10.72
C LEU A 32 2.79 -5.23 -12.15
N ILE A 33 3.91 -4.52 -12.35
CA ILE A 33 4.38 -4.06 -13.66
C ILE A 33 4.66 -5.23 -14.62
N PRO A 34 5.52 -6.22 -14.28
CA PRO A 34 5.77 -7.34 -15.19
C PRO A 34 4.52 -8.20 -15.41
N PHE A 35 3.63 -8.35 -14.41
CA PHE A 35 2.36 -9.06 -14.61
C PHE A 35 1.46 -8.35 -15.63
N ALA A 36 1.38 -7.02 -15.58
CA ALA A 36 0.61 -6.22 -16.53
C ALA A 36 1.09 -6.39 -17.98
N VAL A 37 2.41 -6.54 -18.19
CA VAL A 37 3.00 -6.74 -19.52
C VAL A 37 2.79 -8.18 -20.02
N ILE A 38 2.97 -9.18 -19.16
CA ILE A 38 2.87 -10.60 -19.56
C ILE A 38 1.40 -11.03 -19.74
N ASN A 39 0.50 -10.58 -18.86
CA ASN A 39 -0.91 -11.00 -18.83
C ASN A 39 -1.87 -9.80 -18.81
N PRO A 40 -1.91 -8.98 -19.88
CA PRO A 40 -2.73 -7.76 -19.91
C PRO A 40 -4.23 -8.04 -19.72
N LYS A 41 -4.72 -9.22 -20.14
CA LYS A 41 -6.12 -9.64 -19.96
C LYS A 41 -6.54 -9.74 -18.48
N MET A 42 -5.59 -10.02 -17.58
CA MET A 42 -5.85 -10.23 -16.15
C MET A 42 -5.51 -9.00 -15.28
N ILE A 43 -5.17 -7.87 -15.90
CA ILE A 43 -4.67 -6.70 -15.19
C ILE A 43 -5.68 -6.12 -14.19
N VAL A 44 -6.97 -6.12 -14.55
CA VAL A 44 -8.04 -5.63 -13.68
C VAL A 44 -8.10 -6.46 -12.39
N PHE A 45 -8.00 -7.79 -12.51
CA PHE A 45 -7.95 -8.68 -11.35
C PHE A 45 -6.69 -8.44 -10.51
N ALA A 46 -5.53 -8.25 -11.15
CA ALA A 46 -4.29 -7.94 -10.43
C ALA A 46 -4.41 -6.65 -9.62
N ILE A 47 -4.97 -5.59 -10.20
CA ILE A 47 -5.21 -4.30 -9.52
C ILE A 47 -6.16 -4.48 -8.33
N ILE A 48 -7.28 -5.19 -8.52
CA ILE A 48 -8.25 -5.41 -7.45
C ILE A 48 -7.60 -6.17 -6.29
N VAL A 49 -6.93 -7.28 -6.60
CA VAL A 49 -6.29 -8.14 -5.62
C VAL A 49 -5.16 -7.41 -4.89
N SER A 50 -4.30 -6.66 -5.59
CA SER A 50 -3.26 -5.84 -4.95
C SER A 50 -3.85 -4.75 -4.05
N THR A 51 -4.95 -4.13 -4.49
CA THR A 51 -5.63 -3.08 -3.72
C THR A 51 -6.22 -3.65 -2.44
N LEU A 52 -6.95 -4.77 -2.53
CA LEU A 52 -7.52 -5.45 -1.37
C LEU A 52 -6.42 -5.89 -0.39
N GLY A 53 -5.33 -6.49 -0.88
CA GLY A 53 -4.21 -6.89 -0.04
C GLY A 53 -3.58 -5.70 0.70
N SER A 54 -3.34 -4.60 0.00
CA SER A 54 -2.77 -3.38 0.60
C SER A 54 -3.72 -2.71 1.61
N VAL A 55 -5.03 -2.72 1.34
CA VAL A 55 -6.07 -2.19 2.24
C VAL A 55 -6.17 -3.03 3.51
N ILE A 56 -6.12 -4.37 3.39
CA ILE A 56 -6.08 -5.28 4.54
C ILE A 56 -4.83 -5.02 5.37
N GLY A 57 -3.66 -4.93 4.74
CA GLY A 57 -2.41 -4.64 5.43
C GLY A 57 -2.43 -3.28 6.15
N ALA A 58 -3.07 -2.27 5.57
CA ALA A 58 -3.25 -0.97 6.23
C ALA A 58 -4.22 -1.02 7.41
N GLY A 59 -5.28 -1.82 7.33
CA GLY A 59 -6.17 -2.09 8.45
C GLY A 59 -5.43 -2.76 9.61
N ILE A 60 -4.53 -3.70 9.30
CA ILE A 60 -3.64 -4.34 10.28
C ILE A 60 -2.70 -3.28 10.89
N GLY A 61 -2.06 -2.46 10.06
CA GLY A 61 -1.21 -1.36 10.51
C GLY A 61 -1.94 -0.40 11.46
N ASN A 62 -3.17 0.02 11.12
CA ASN A 62 -4.00 0.87 11.96
C ASN A 62 -4.32 0.20 13.31
N LYS A 63 -4.67 -1.09 13.33
CA LYS A 63 -4.88 -1.81 14.59
C LYS A 63 -3.60 -1.91 15.42
N LEU A 64 -2.47 -2.24 14.79
CA LEU A 64 -1.16 -2.28 15.45
C LEU A 64 -0.78 -0.93 16.04
N GLY A 65 -1.08 0.19 15.37
CA GLY A 65 -0.85 1.52 15.92
C GLY A 65 -1.78 1.89 17.06
N LYS A 66 -3.04 1.43 17.02
CA LYS A 66 -4.04 1.70 18.05
C LYS A 66 -3.78 0.91 19.35
N TYR A 67 -3.42 -0.36 19.23
CA TYR A 67 -3.18 -1.26 20.37
C TYR A 67 -1.71 -1.38 20.76
N GLY A 68 -0.79 -0.95 19.89
CA GLY A 68 0.64 -0.99 20.16
C GLY A 68 1.02 -0.01 21.26
N GLU A 69 1.74 -0.49 22.27
CA GLU A 69 2.30 0.38 23.29
C GLU A 69 3.20 1.45 22.67
N LYS A 70 3.27 2.63 23.31
CA LYS A 70 4.18 3.73 22.90
C LYS A 70 5.62 3.25 22.70
N HIS A 71 6.05 2.22 23.44
CA HIS A 71 7.39 1.65 23.33
C HIS A 71 7.61 0.84 22.03
N ILE A 72 6.61 0.07 21.59
CA ILE A 72 6.68 -0.71 20.34
C ILE A 72 6.65 0.22 19.13
N VAL A 73 5.73 1.20 19.15
CA VAL A 73 5.60 2.19 18.08
C VAL A 73 6.87 3.02 17.91
N SER A 74 7.52 3.39 19.02
CA SER A 74 8.76 4.20 18.98
C SER A 74 10.01 3.42 18.53
N ARG A 75 10.01 2.08 18.58
CA ARG A 75 11.05 1.24 17.94
C ARG A 75 10.85 1.13 16.44
N ILE A 76 9.59 1.06 15.98
CA ILE A 76 9.26 0.93 14.56
C ILE A 76 9.39 2.28 13.85
N ILE A 77 9.06 3.39 14.52
CA ILE A 77 9.01 4.73 13.95
C ILE A 77 9.88 5.69 14.76
N ASN A 78 10.86 6.30 14.10
CA ASN A 78 11.67 7.36 14.69
C ASN A 78 10.78 8.57 15.08
N LYS A 79 11.01 9.18 16.25
CA LYS A 79 10.26 10.35 16.77
C LYS A 79 10.05 11.43 15.70
N LYS A 80 11.08 11.76 14.92
CA LYS A 80 10.98 12.78 13.85
C LYS A 80 9.92 12.42 12.81
N LYS A 81 9.84 11.15 12.38
CA LYS A 81 8.83 10.67 11.43
C LYS A 81 7.44 10.68 12.06
N LEU A 82 7.33 10.28 13.32
CA LEU A 82 6.08 10.31 14.07
C LEU A 82 5.51 11.73 14.16
N ASP A 83 6.33 12.71 14.52
CA ASP A 83 5.89 14.10 14.69
C ASP A 83 5.51 14.75 13.36
N VAL A 84 6.28 14.50 12.31
CA VAL A 84 5.96 14.96 10.95
C VAL A 84 4.62 14.37 10.49
N SER A 85 4.43 13.05 10.60
CA SER A 85 3.17 12.41 10.23
C SER A 85 2.00 12.91 11.08
N LYS A 86 2.19 13.13 12.40
CA LYS A 86 1.14 13.75 13.24
C LYS A 86 0.74 15.13 12.75
N LYS A 87 1.67 15.98 12.29
CA LYS A 87 1.35 17.27 11.67
C LYS A 87 0.53 17.11 10.39
N TYR A 88 0.87 16.12 9.56
CA TYR A 88 0.06 15.80 8.37
C TYR A 88 -1.35 15.32 8.76
N PHE A 89 -1.49 14.45 9.76
CA PHE A 89 -2.80 14.03 10.26
C PHE A 89 -3.58 15.18 10.90
N ALA A 90 -2.93 16.13 11.57
CA ALA A 90 -3.57 17.33 12.10
C ALA A 90 -4.08 18.26 10.97
N LYS A 91 -3.34 18.38 9.87
CA LYS A 91 -3.70 19.24 8.74
C LYS A 91 -4.70 18.62 7.77
N PHE A 92 -4.55 17.33 7.46
CA PHE A 92 -5.31 16.64 6.40
C PHE A 92 -6.24 15.54 6.93
N GLY A 93 -6.22 15.26 8.24
CA GLY A 93 -7.02 14.18 8.82
C GLY A 93 -6.69 12.83 8.19
N VAL A 94 -7.73 12.04 7.89
CA VAL A 94 -7.56 10.75 7.21
C VAL A 94 -6.87 10.87 5.84
N TRP A 95 -7.03 11.98 5.12
CA TRP A 95 -6.42 12.17 3.81
C TRP A 95 -4.89 12.18 3.83
N ALA A 96 -4.26 12.39 4.99
CA ALA A 96 -2.83 12.22 5.16
C ALA A 96 -2.35 10.83 4.71
N ILE A 97 -3.12 9.77 4.97
CA ILE A 97 -2.78 8.42 4.51
C ILE A 97 -2.92 8.28 2.98
N GLY A 98 -3.92 8.92 2.38
CA GLY A 98 -4.16 8.88 0.94
C GLY A 98 -3.05 9.63 0.18
N ILE A 99 -2.64 10.80 0.67
CA ILE A 99 -1.52 11.55 0.12
C ILE A 99 -0.23 10.72 0.24
N ALA A 100 0.00 10.09 1.38
CA ALA A 100 1.15 9.20 1.57
C ALA A 100 1.12 7.97 0.64
N ALA A 101 -0.07 7.44 0.33
CA ALA A 101 -0.24 6.30 -0.58
C ALA A 101 0.03 6.67 -2.05
N LEU A 102 -0.24 7.91 -2.45
CA LEU A 102 0.00 8.40 -3.82
C LEU A 102 1.45 8.83 -4.04
N THR A 103 2.07 9.41 -3.01
CA THR A 103 3.46 9.88 -3.04
C THR A 103 4.45 8.74 -2.78
N PRO A 104 5.76 8.92 -3.03
CA PRO A 104 6.79 7.94 -2.65
C PRO A 104 7.00 7.84 -1.12
N LEU A 105 6.07 8.37 -0.32
CA LEU A 105 6.13 8.29 1.13
C LEU A 105 5.81 6.86 1.60
N PRO A 106 6.40 6.42 2.72
CA PRO A 106 6.16 5.07 3.24
C PRO A 106 4.74 4.96 3.82
N TYR A 107 3.81 4.54 2.98
CA TYR A 107 2.39 4.33 3.30
C TYR A 107 2.16 3.54 4.60
N LYS A 108 2.91 2.45 4.82
CA LYS A 108 2.81 1.63 6.05
C LYS A 108 3.01 2.42 7.35
N ILE A 109 3.88 3.43 7.32
CA ILE A 109 4.13 4.31 8.47
C ILE A 109 2.88 5.16 8.75
N PHE A 110 2.25 5.70 7.73
CA PHE A 110 1.02 6.47 7.88
C PHE A 110 -0.16 5.59 8.30
N ALA A 111 -0.24 4.35 7.79
CA ALA A 111 -1.22 3.37 8.26
C ALA A 111 -1.06 3.08 9.75
N LEU A 112 0.17 2.85 10.23
CA LEU A 112 0.42 2.64 11.64
C LEU A 112 0.09 3.88 12.49
N ILE A 113 0.56 5.06 12.08
CA ILE A 113 0.32 6.31 12.82
C ILE A 113 -1.16 6.67 12.84
N SER A 114 -1.93 6.32 11.81
CA SER A 114 -3.38 6.54 11.82
C SER A 114 -4.05 5.85 13.00
N GLY A 115 -3.53 4.68 13.43
CA GLY A 115 -3.97 3.98 14.63
C GLY A 115 -3.59 4.70 15.91
N VAL A 116 -2.35 5.20 15.97
CA VAL A 116 -1.81 5.95 17.11
C VAL A 116 -2.58 7.25 17.35
N VAL A 117 -3.04 7.90 16.28
CA VAL A 117 -3.83 9.14 16.32
C VAL A 117 -5.32 8.85 16.52
N GLY A 118 -5.75 7.59 16.48
CA GLY A 118 -7.14 7.19 16.72
C GLY A 118 -8.07 7.37 15.53
N ILE A 119 -7.55 7.39 14.30
CA ILE A 119 -8.38 7.37 13.10
C ILE A 119 -9.10 6.02 13.01
N GLY A 120 -10.43 6.07 12.87
CA GLY A 120 -11.26 4.88 12.75
C GLY A 120 -10.89 4.04 11.52
N ILE A 121 -10.82 2.72 11.71
CA ILE A 121 -10.42 1.76 10.67
C ILE A 121 -11.23 1.90 9.39
N GLY A 122 -12.54 2.14 9.46
CA GLY A 122 -13.39 2.32 8.28
C GLY A 122 -12.92 3.47 7.38
N LYS A 123 -12.52 4.61 7.97
CA LYS A 123 -11.98 5.75 7.22
C LYS A 123 -10.62 5.43 6.59
N VAL A 124 -9.78 4.67 7.29
CA VAL A 124 -8.48 4.22 6.76
C VAL A 124 -8.71 3.33 5.55
N LEU A 125 -9.60 2.33 5.65
CA LEU A 125 -9.85 1.39 4.57
C LEU A 125 -10.41 2.09 3.33
N THR A 126 -11.37 3.01 3.48
CA THR A 126 -11.96 3.72 2.33
C THR A 126 -10.96 4.61 1.61
N VAL A 127 -10.22 5.45 2.33
CA VAL A 127 -9.21 6.34 1.73
C VAL A 127 -8.06 5.54 1.13
N SER A 128 -7.66 4.46 1.79
CA SER A 128 -6.63 3.56 1.28
C SER A 128 -7.06 2.87 -0.01
N PHE A 129 -8.30 2.40 -0.07
CA PHE A 129 -8.85 1.75 -1.26
C PHE A 129 -8.84 2.70 -2.46
N MET A 130 -9.29 3.94 -2.26
CA MET A 130 -9.26 4.96 -3.31
C MET A 130 -7.82 5.26 -3.74
N ALA A 131 -6.94 5.59 -2.80
CA ALA A 131 -5.59 6.05 -3.12
C ALA A 131 -4.69 4.94 -3.71
N ARG A 132 -4.68 3.75 -3.09
CA ARG A 132 -3.92 2.59 -3.60
C ARG A 132 -4.51 2.07 -4.90
N GLY A 133 -5.83 2.01 -5.02
CA GLY A 133 -6.51 1.65 -6.26
C GLY A 133 -6.12 2.55 -7.42
N THR A 134 -6.14 3.87 -7.21
CA THR A 134 -5.68 4.85 -8.21
C THR A 134 -4.21 4.65 -8.58
N ARG A 135 -3.31 4.51 -7.59
CA ARG A 135 -1.88 4.33 -7.84
C ARG A 135 -1.58 3.05 -8.63
N PHE A 136 -2.12 1.92 -8.21
CA PHE A 136 -1.90 0.63 -8.87
C PHE A 136 -2.49 0.63 -10.28
N SER A 137 -3.68 1.23 -10.46
CA SER A 137 -4.27 1.40 -11.79
C SER A 137 -3.39 2.26 -12.70
N ALA A 138 -2.90 3.40 -12.19
CA ALA A 138 -2.03 4.29 -12.96
C ALA A 138 -0.74 3.58 -13.42
N VAL A 139 -0.08 2.85 -12.51
CA VAL A 139 1.13 2.09 -12.81
C VAL A 139 0.87 0.98 -13.82
N CYS A 140 -0.22 0.23 -13.65
CA CYS A 140 -0.66 -0.81 -14.57
C CYS A 140 -0.93 -0.28 -15.99
N LEU A 141 -1.69 0.81 -16.09
CA LEU A 141 -2.01 1.45 -17.37
C LEU A 141 -0.76 1.98 -18.05
N TRP A 142 0.16 2.59 -17.29
CA TRP A 142 1.47 3.00 -17.80
C TRP A 142 2.28 1.82 -18.31
N ALA A 143 2.33 0.72 -17.54
CA ALA A 143 3.05 -0.48 -17.93
C ALA A 143 2.49 -1.11 -19.20
N MET A 144 1.17 -1.13 -19.37
CA MET A 144 0.54 -1.60 -20.60
C MET A 144 0.93 -0.74 -21.80
N TYR A 145 0.80 0.60 -21.68
CA TYR A 145 1.06 1.53 -22.77
C TYR A 145 2.49 1.43 -23.30
N TYR A 146 3.48 1.37 -22.41
CA TYR A 146 4.88 1.22 -22.80
C TYR A 146 5.26 -0.23 -23.14
N GLY A 147 4.65 -1.22 -22.50
CA GLY A 147 4.87 -2.64 -22.79
C GLY A 147 4.49 -3.00 -24.23
N THR A 148 3.39 -2.45 -24.74
CA THR A 148 2.97 -2.62 -26.14
C THR A 148 3.89 -1.95 -27.17
N ASN A 149 4.73 -0.98 -26.79
CA ASN A 149 5.67 -0.31 -27.70
C ASN A 149 7.04 -1.01 -27.78
N ILE A 150 7.28 -2.03 -26.95
CA ILE A 150 8.55 -2.80 -26.90
C ILE A 150 8.37 -4.20 -27.52
N SER A 151 7.14 -4.53 -27.96
CA SER A 151 6.77 -5.84 -28.54
C SER A 151 6.86 -5.82 -30.07
#